data_AF-A0A4Y2DSF5-F1
#
_entry.id   AF-A0A4Y2DSF5-F1
#
_cell.length_a   1.000
_cell.length_b   1.000
_cell.length_c   1.000
_cell.angle_alpha   90.00
_cell.angle_beta   90.00
_cell.angle_gamma   90.00
#
_symmetry.space_group_name_H-M   'P 1'
#
loop_
_entity.id
_entity.type
_entity.pdbx_description
1 polymer ?
#
loop_
_entity_poly.entity_id
_entity_poly.type
_entity_poly.pdbx_seq_one_letter_code
_entity_poly.pdbx_strand_id
1 'polypeptide(L)'
;MKPRRIECSGEHATRNCNITEKIEESTCINCGEKCHLAAGKGCKALPIITKTAFRQPRKSYAQASAVQKKKERTDEKAKETTTEKIMDLTDLKESLQALREVKMLLQEFPTLLEAARRCRKAPTKQEKVLIVLGALLGD
;
A
#
# COMPACT_ATOMS: atom_id res chain seq x y z
N MET A 1 12.34 31.22 18.42
CA MET A 1 13.26 32.32 18.04
C MET A 1 12.63 33.08 16.89
N LYS A 2 12.64 34.42 16.93
CA LYS A 2 12.16 35.23 15.80
C LYS A 2 13.28 35.37 14.75
N PRO A 3 12.95 35.30 13.45
CA PRO A 3 13.95 35.48 12.40
C PRO A 3 14.46 36.93 12.42
N ARG A 4 15.80 37.07 12.33
CA ARG A 4 16.49 38.37 12.24
C ARG A 4 17.03 38.55 10.84
N ARG A 5 16.99 39.78 10.34
CA ARG A 5 17.55 40.12 9.03
C ARG A 5 19.07 40.06 9.08
N ILE A 6 19.69 39.49 8.03
CA ILE A 6 21.15 39.27 7.98
C ILE A 6 21.94 40.59 7.99
N GLU A 7 21.43 41.64 7.37
CA GLU A 7 22.16 42.89 7.17
C GLU A 7 22.08 43.87 8.35
N CYS A 8 20.94 43.94 9.05
CA CYS A 8 20.70 44.92 10.11
C CYS A 8 20.39 44.30 11.48
N SER A 9 20.36 42.97 11.58
CA SER A 9 19.95 42.22 12.78
C SER A 9 18.53 42.53 13.29
N GLY A 10 17.72 43.28 12.53
CA GLY A 10 16.37 43.68 12.92
C GLY A 10 15.34 42.54 12.77
N GLU A 11 14.30 42.58 13.60
CA GLU A 11 13.17 41.64 13.56
C GLU A 11 12.09 42.12 12.57
N HIS A 12 12.42 42.16 11.27
CA HIS A 12 11.48 42.56 10.22
C HIS A 12 11.72 41.82 8.90
N ALA A 13 10.71 41.82 8.03
CA ALA A 13 10.80 41.23 6.70
C ALA A 13 11.73 42.04 5.79
N THR A 14 12.37 41.37 4.81
CA THR A 14 13.33 41.99 3.87
C THR A 14 12.78 43.23 3.15
N ARG A 15 11.48 43.26 2.85
CA ARG A 15 10.81 44.40 2.22
C ARG A 15 10.73 45.68 3.09
N ASN A 16 10.89 45.55 4.40
CA ASN A 16 10.75 46.65 5.37
C ASN A 16 12.11 47.14 5.89
N CYS A 17 13.18 46.89 5.14
CA CYS A 17 14.54 47.17 5.59
C CYS A 17 15.00 48.52 5.07
N ASN A 18 15.54 49.34 5.96
CA ASN A 18 16.05 50.67 5.61
C ASN A 18 17.43 50.62 4.91
N ILE A 19 18.13 49.48 4.98
CA ILE A 19 19.43 49.30 4.31
C ILE A 19 19.17 48.78 2.90
N THR A 20 19.38 49.65 1.91
CA THR A 20 19.34 49.33 0.48
C THR A 20 20.72 49.37 -0.18
N GLU A 21 21.72 49.91 0.53
CA GLU A 21 23.09 50.09 0.05
C GLU A 21 24.02 48.95 0.49
N LYS A 22 25.10 48.74 -0.25
CA LYS A 22 26.09 47.70 0.02
C LYS A 22 26.92 48.08 1.25
N ILE A 23 26.89 47.23 2.28
CA ILE A 23 27.73 47.41 3.48
C ILE A 23 29.16 46.95 3.17
N GLU A 24 30.13 47.86 3.26
CA GLU A 24 31.55 47.56 2.99
C GLU A 24 32.19 46.67 4.07
N GLU A 25 31.88 46.92 5.34
CA GLU A 25 32.34 46.10 6.48
C GLU A 25 31.17 45.34 7.13
N SER A 26 30.83 44.16 6.61
CA SER A 26 29.81 43.33 7.22
C SER A 26 30.28 42.72 8.55
N THR A 27 29.48 42.87 9.60
CA THR A 27 29.73 42.27 10.93
C THR A 27 28.91 41.00 11.10
N CYS A 28 29.51 39.96 11.70
CA CYS A 28 28.82 38.70 11.94
C CYS A 28 27.77 38.82 13.06
N ILE A 29 26.50 38.51 12.78
CA ILE A 29 25.41 38.53 13.77
C ILE A 29 25.60 37.50 14.90
N ASN A 30 26.36 36.44 14.62
CA ASN A 30 26.55 35.34 15.56
C ASN A 30 27.75 35.54 16.50
N CYS A 31 28.82 36.23 16.08
CA CYS A 31 30.02 36.44 16.92
C CYS A 31 30.53 37.88 17.03
N GLY A 32 29.95 38.84 16.31
CA GLY A 32 30.34 40.26 16.36
C GLY A 32 31.66 40.62 15.69
N GLU A 33 32.40 39.65 15.12
CA GLU A 33 33.65 39.92 14.40
C GLU A 33 33.38 40.49 13.00
N LYS A 34 34.26 41.39 12.56
CA LYS A 34 34.33 41.89 11.18
C LYS A 34 35.01 40.82 10.30
N CYS A 35 34.78 40.82 8.98
CA CYS A 35 35.39 39.93 7.95
C CYS A 35 34.57 38.68 7.53
N HIS A 36 33.45 38.35 8.18
CA HIS A 36 32.58 37.28 7.68
C HIS A 36 31.09 37.54 7.96
N LEU A 37 30.23 37.11 7.05
CA LEU A 37 28.78 37.09 7.24
C LEU A 37 28.38 35.93 8.16
N ALA A 38 27.25 36.06 8.87
CA ALA A 38 26.79 35.14 9.91
C ALA A 38 26.71 33.66 9.54
N ALA A 39 26.66 33.32 8.24
CA ALA A 39 26.63 31.95 7.71
C ALA A 39 27.89 31.56 6.92
N GLY A 40 28.96 32.36 6.97
CA GLY A 40 30.23 32.08 6.31
C GLY A 40 31.01 30.98 7.03
N LYS A 41 31.80 30.21 6.27
CA LYS A 41 32.83 29.33 6.86
C LYS A 41 33.78 30.20 7.68
N GLY A 42 33.89 29.94 8.98
CA GLY A 42 34.86 30.60 9.85
C GLY A 42 34.26 31.36 11.04
N CYS A 43 32.93 31.46 11.19
CA CYS A 43 32.36 31.99 12.43
C CYS A 43 32.70 31.08 13.61
N LYS A 44 33.42 31.61 14.61
CA LYS A 44 33.79 30.86 15.82
C LYS A 44 32.59 30.35 16.63
N ALA A 45 31.45 31.02 16.53
CA ALA A 45 30.21 30.61 17.19
C ALA A 45 29.52 29.44 16.49
N LEU A 46 29.94 29.06 15.28
CA LEU A 46 29.40 27.91 14.55
C LEU A 46 30.39 26.74 14.59
N PRO A 47 29.91 25.50 14.83
CA PRO A 47 30.78 24.34 14.84
C PRO A 47 31.39 24.10 13.46
N ILE A 48 32.73 23.98 13.41
CA ILE A 48 33.43 23.54 12.22
C ILE A 48 33.18 22.04 12.06
N ILE A 49 32.34 21.66 11.10
CA ILE A 49 32.15 20.25 10.75
C ILE A 49 33.45 19.76 10.11
N THR A 50 34.29 19.09 10.90
CA THR A 50 35.43 18.32 10.40
C THR A 50 34.88 17.16 9.58
N LYS A 51 35.18 17.13 8.28
CA LYS A 51 34.73 16.03 7.43
C LYS A 51 35.50 14.77 7.85
N THR A 52 34.83 13.81 8.46
CA THR A 52 35.36 12.44 8.55
C THR A 52 35.56 11.90 7.12
N ALA A 53 36.62 11.13 6.89
CA ALA A 53 37.01 10.64 5.57
C ALA A 53 35.95 9.73 4.90
N PHE A 54 34.91 9.34 5.63
CA PHE A 54 33.86 8.46 5.14
C PHE A 54 32.64 9.27 4.66
N ARG A 55 32.61 9.62 3.37
CA ARG A 55 31.41 10.14 2.72
C ARG A 55 30.59 8.99 2.16
N GLN A 56 29.38 8.77 2.67
CA GLN A 56 28.43 7.94 1.94
C GLN A 56 28.08 8.61 0.59
N PRO A 57 28.00 7.85 -0.52
CA PRO A 57 27.63 8.40 -1.81
C PRO A 57 26.25 9.06 -1.72
N ARG A 58 26.18 10.37 -1.94
CA ARG A 58 24.88 11.07 -2.02
C ARG A 58 24.20 10.64 -3.31
N LYS A 59 23.03 10.00 -3.19
CA LYS A 59 22.15 9.73 -4.34
C LYS A 59 21.67 11.05 -4.93
N SER A 60 21.71 11.18 -6.25
CA SER A 60 21.19 12.37 -6.92
C SER A 60 19.66 12.41 -6.87
N TYR A 61 19.05 13.58 -7.04
CA TYR A 61 17.59 13.74 -7.08
C TYR A 61 16.91 12.82 -8.12
N ALA A 62 17.56 12.60 -9.28
CA ALA A 62 17.11 11.67 -10.31
C ALA A 62 17.15 10.20 -9.86
N GLN A 63 18.15 9.82 -9.05
CA GLN A 63 18.24 8.47 -8.49
C GLN A 63 17.21 8.23 -7.38
N ALA A 64 16.87 9.24 -6.57
CA ALA A 64 15.87 9.12 -5.53
C ALA A 64 14.45 8.93 -6.09
N SER A 65 14.11 9.67 -7.15
CA SER A 65 12.81 9.60 -7.81
C SER A 65 12.58 8.30 -8.61
N ALA A 66 13.63 7.75 -9.22
CA ALA A 66 13.54 6.46 -9.92
C ALA A 66 13.30 5.26 -8.97
N VAL A 67 13.83 5.32 -7.74
CA VAL A 67 13.61 4.29 -6.72
C VAL A 67 12.18 4.31 -6.21
N GLN A 68 11.57 5.49 -6.02
CA GLN A 68 10.17 5.60 -5.62
C GLN A 68 9.22 5.00 -6.67
N LYS A 69 9.39 5.34 -7.96
CA LYS A 69 8.58 4.78 -9.06
C LYS A 69 8.68 3.25 -9.18
N LYS A 70 9.86 2.66 -8.91
CA LYS A 70 10.01 1.20 -8.91
C LYS A 70 9.32 0.55 -7.71
N LYS A 71 9.35 1.20 -6.54
CA LYS A 71 8.71 0.69 -5.33
C LYS A 71 7.18 0.71 -5.46
N GLU A 72 6.62 1.83 -5.92
CA GLU A 72 5.19 2.03 -6.16
C GLU A 72 4.62 0.99 -7.15
N ARG A 73 5.26 0.80 -8.30
CA ARG A 73 4.82 -0.19 -9.31
C ARG A 73 4.93 -1.65 -8.84
N THR A 74 5.84 -1.94 -7.91
CA THR A 74 6.01 -3.30 -7.39
C THR A 74 5.00 -3.58 -6.28
N ASP A 75 4.70 -2.59 -5.44
CA ASP A 75 3.74 -2.69 -4.35
C ASP A 75 2.28 -2.72 -4.86
N GLU A 76 1.95 -1.97 -5.91
CA GLU A 76 0.63 -2.00 -6.56
C GLU A 76 0.35 -3.34 -7.25
N LYS A 77 1.30 -3.82 -8.05
CA LYS A 77 1.17 -5.11 -8.75
C LYS A 77 1.08 -6.29 -7.77
N ALA A 78 1.80 -6.22 -6.65
CA ALA A 78 1.69 -7.22 -5.58
C ALA A 78 0.35 -7.15 -4.85
N LYS A 79 -0.20 -5.96 -4.58
CA LYS A 79 -1.52 -5.80 -3.96
C LYS A 79 -2.65 -6.30 -4.86
N GLU A 80 -2.67 -5.93 -6.15
CA GLU A 80 -3.68 -6.41 -7.11
C GLU A 80 -3.70 -7.94 -7.20
N THR A 81 -2.53 -8.57 -7.43
CA THR A 81 -2.46 -10.04 -7.52
C THR A 81 -2.79 -10.74 -6.20
N THR A 82 -2.56 -10.11 -5.05
CA THR A 82 -2.96 -10.67 -3.76
C THR A 82 -4.46 -10.54 -3.56
N THR A 83 -5.07 -9.41 -3.95
CA THR A 83 -6.52 -9.18 -3.85
C THR A 83 -7.31 -10.08 -4.80
N GLU A 84 -6.90 -10.22 -6.06
CA GLU A 84 -7.52 -11.16 -7.02
C GLU A 84 -7.46 -12.61 -6.51
N LYS A 85 -6.28 -13.03 -6.02
CA LYS A 85 -6.12 -14.39 -5.49
C LYS A 85 -6.93 -14.65 -4.22
N ILE A 86 -7.17 -13.62 -3.39
CA ILE A 86 -8.04 -13.72 -2.22
C ILE A 86 -9.50 -13.86 -2.64
N MET A 87 -9.94 -13.11 -3.66
CA MET A 87 -11.29 -13.23 -4.22
C MET A 87 -11.50 -14.64 -4.81
N ASP A 88 -10.59 -15.13 -5.64
CA ASP A 88 -10.66 -16.48 -6.23
C ASP A 88 -10.75 -17.60 -5.18
N LEU A 89 -9.99 -17.49 -4.08
CA LEU A 89 -10.04 -18.47 -3.00
C LEU A 89 -11.35 -18.39 -2.21
N THR A 90 -11.97 -17.21 -2.12
CA THR A 90 -13.26 -17.02 -1.47
C THR A 90 -14.37 -17.63 -2.31
N ASP A 91 -14.40 -17.34 -3.60
CA ASP A 91 -15.38 -17.88 -4.56
C ASP A 91 -15.31 -19.42 -4.64
N LEU A 92 -14.09 -19.98 -4.62
CA LEU A 92 -13.89 -21.42 -4.56
C LEU A 92 -14.44 -22.03 -3.27
N LYS A 93 -14.25 -21.36 -2.13
CA LYS A 93 -14.76 -21.84 -0.82
C LYS A 93 -16.28 -21.83 -0.79
N GLU A 94 -16.91 -20.79 -1.32
CA GLU A 94 -18.37 -20.70 -1.46
C GLU A 94 -18.91 -21.79 -2.38
N SER A 95 -18.25 -22.03 -3.51
CA SER A 95 -18.61 -23.11 -4.44
C SER A 95 -18.53 -24.49 -3.78
N LEU A 96 -17.46 -24.76 -3.01
CA LEU A 96 -17.31 -26.01 -2.26
C LEU A 96 -18.37 -26.17 -1.17
N GLN A 97 -18.78 -25.07 -0.54
CA GLN A 97 -19.85 -25.09 0.45
C GLN A 97 -21.21 -25.41 -0.20
N ALA A 98 -21.53 -24.78 -1.33
CA ALA A 98 -22.74 -25.08 -2.09
C ALA A 98 -22.79 -26.56 -2.52
N LEU A 99 -21.66 -27.14 -2.96
CA LEU A 99 -21.57 -28.56 -3.30
C LEU A 99 -21.81 -29.48 -2.09
N ARG A 100 -21.40 -29.08 -0.89
CA ARG A 100 -21.70 -29.84 0.33
C ARG A 100 -23.19 -29.84 0.63
N GLU A 101 -23.87 -28.71 0.45
CA GLU A 101 -25.32 -28.61 0.66
C GLU A 101 -26.09 -29.49 -0.33
N VAL A 102 -25.71 -29.46 -1.61
CA VAL A 102 -26.30 -30.36 -2.62
C VAL A 102 -26.06 -31.83 -2.24
N LYS A 103 -24.87 -32.17 -1.75
CA LYS A 103 -24.57 -33.53 -1.27
C LYS A 103 -25.48 -33.93 -0.11
N MET A 104 -25.68 -33.06 0.88
CA MET A 104 -26.55 -33.32 2.03
C MET A 104 -27.99 -33.57 1.57
N LEU A 105 -28.52 -32.71 0.70
CA LEU A 105 -29.87 -32.86 0.13
C LEU A 105 -30.05 -34.20 -0.61
N LEU A 106 -29.06 -34.59 -1.42
CA LEU A 106 -29.10 -35.88 -2.14
C LEU A 106 -29.05 -37.09 -1.18
N GLN A 107 -28.40 -36.95 -0.02
CA GLN A 107 -28.35 -38.01 1.00
C GLN A 107 -29.67 -38.19 1.75
N GLU A 108 -30.58 -37.21 1.75
CA GLU A 108 -31.89 -37.32 2.40
C GLU A 108 -32.85 -38.26 1.65
N PHE A 109 -32.64 -38.47 0.34
CA PHE A 109 -33.57 -39.24 -0.51
C PHE A 109 -32.88 -40.40 -1.25
N PRO A 110 -32.17 -41.31 -0.54
CA PRO A 110 -31.42 -42.39 -1.18
C PRO A 110 -32.32 -43.34 -1.96
N THR A 111 -33.51 -43.64 -1.43
CA THR A 111 -34.51 -44.51 -2.05
C THR A 111 -35.03 -43.93 -3.36
N LEU A 112 -35.28 -42.62 -3.40
CA LEU A 112 -35.77 -41.95 -4.61
C LEU A 112 -34.68 -41.88 -5.70
N LEU A 113 -33.41 -41.70 -5.31
CA LEU A 113 -32.28 -41.76 -6.24
C LEU A 113 -32.08 -43.16 -6.84
N GLU A 114 -32.24 -44.22 -6.04
CA GLU A 114 -32.24 -45.60 -6.52
C GLU A 114 -33.44 -45.90 -7.42
N ALA A 115 -34.62 -45.41 -7.07
CA ALA A 115 -35.80 -45.51 -7.92
C ALA A 115 -35.56 -44.85 -9.29
N ALA A 116 -34.99 -43.63 -9.31
CA ALA A 116 -34.63 -42.94 -10.54
C ALA A 116 -33.62 -43.74 -11.39
N ARG A 117 -32.64 -44.41 -10.76
CA ARG A 117 -31.70 -45.31 -11.46
C ARG A 117 -32.42 -46.50 -12.08
N ARG A 118 -33.36 -47.13 -11.35
CA ARG A 118 -34.16 -48.26 -11.84
C ARG A 118 -35.12 -47.83 -12.97
N CYS A 119 -35.75 -46.67 -12.86
CA CYS A 119 -36.61 -46.11 -13.91
C CYS A 119 -35.89 -45.89 -15.24
N ARG A 120 -34.57 -45.61 -15.24
CA ARG A 120 -33.78 -45.51 -16.48
C ARG A 120 -33.60 -46.86 -17.20
N LYS A 121 -33.69 -47.98 -16.46
CA LYS A 121 -33.54 -49.34 -16.98
C LYS A 121 -34.87 -50.00 -17.35
N ALA A 122 -35.97 -49.51 -16.80
CA ALA A 122 -37.31 -50.08 -17.03
C ALA A 122 -37.80 -49.85 -18.48
N PRO A 123 -38.17 -50.92 -19.22
CA PRO A 123 -38.64 -50.84 -20.61
C PRO A 123 -40.01 -50.18 -20.77
N THR A 124 -40.92 -50.33 -19.79
CA THR A 124 -42.32 -49.89 -19.94
C THR A 124 -42.66 -48.70 -19.03
N LYS A 125 -43.66 -47.92 -19.43
CA LYS A 125 -44.17 -46.80 -18.61
C LYS A 125 -44.79 -47.30 -17.30
N GLN A 126 -45.49 -48.43 -17.35
CA GLN A 126 -46.16 -49.04 -16.18
C GLN A 126 -45.14 -49.44 -15.12
N GLU A 127 -44.05 -50.08 -15.54
CA GLU A 127 -42.97 -50.48 -14.63
C GLU A 127 -42.28 -49.28 -13.97
N LYS A 128 -42.07 -48.18 -14.72
CA LYS A 128 -41.56 -46.93 -14.15
C LYS A 128 -42.49 -46.35 -13.08
N VAL A 129 -43.81 -46.39 -13.31
CA VAL A 129 -44.82 -45.93 -12.34
C VAL A 129 -44.77 -46.77 -11.07
N LEU A 130 -44.67 -48.10 -11.18
CA LEU A 130 -44.55 -49.00 -10.03
C LEU A 130 -43.28 -48.74 -9.21
N ILE A 131 -42.14 -48.53 -9.87
CA ILE A 131 -40.86 -48.21 -9.21
C ILE A 131 -40.97 -46.90 -8.41
N VAL A 132 -41.60 -45.86 -8.97
CA VAL A 132 -41.76 -44.58 -8.28
C VAL A 132 -42.75 -44.69 -7.13
N LEU A 133 -43.87 -45.40 -7.32
CA LEU A 133 -44.85 -45.63 -6.26
C LEU A 133 -44.24 -46.34 -5.04
N GLY A 134 -43.47 -47.41 -5.27
CA GLY A 134 -42.78 -48.11 -4.18
C GLY A 134 -41.79 -47.22 -3.42
N ALA A 135 -41.07 -46.35 -4.14
CA ALA A 135 -40.13 -45.42 -3.51
C ALA A 135 -40.81 -44.31 -2.69
N LEU A 136 -42.02 -43.89 -3.06
CA LEU A 136 -42.77 -42.82 -2.39
C LEU A 136 -43.59 -43.32 -1.20
N LEU A 137 -44.14 -44.53 -1.30
CA LEU A 137 -44.99 -45.10 -0.26
C LEU A 137 -44.17 -45.73 0.88
N GLY A 138 -42.87 -45.95 0.66
CA GLY A 138 -42.04 -46.78 1.53
C GLY A 138 -42.47 -48.26 1.41
N ASP A 139 -41.50 -49.17 1.49
CA ASP A 139 -41.84 -50.55 1.82
C ASP A 139 -42.30 -50.63 3.29
#